data_AF-A0A7S1C361-F1
#
_entry.id   AF-A0A7S1C361-F1
#
_cell.length_a   1.000
_cell.length_b   1.000
_cell.length_c   1.000
_cell.angle_alpha   90.00
_cell.angle_beta   90.00
_cell.angle_gamma   90.00
#
_symmetry.space_group_name_H-M   'P 1'
#
loop_
_entity.id
_entity.type
_entity.pdbx_description
1 polymer ?
#
loop_
_entity_poly.entity_id
_entity_poly.type
_entity_poly.pdbx_seq_one_letter_code
_entity_poly.pdbx_strand_id
1 'polypeptide(L)'
;GGYAVSRARPAARVWGEDDDAEAERVAQTQSDGGARAAPGPSSILPIAHRFDLPPPQRFKVYTHSLLTRMSVNFTQKRPISEAVSTTCGDFRAEVVDGLLSSIFDNRISSRYRESSDPAFLSISLGESASAAEGCVMRSLNVGCLPGRWRDALSIAVEEAVRMQRFGVGREELRLAIATHLKGARDEAGQSESVTCDTLIDELHDAMWLGCPSYDRYQELEMLEAAMPTLTQDMLALRAQELCQFILDVASWASA
;
A
#
# COMPACT_ATOMS: atom_id res chain seq x y z
N GLY A 1 -42.11 2.37 -29.81
CA GLY A 1 -41.14 1.32 -30.14
C GLY A 1 -39.94 1.50 -29.24
N GLY A 2 -39.79 0.62 -28.24
CA GLY A 2 -38.64 0.60 -27.35
C GLY A 2 -37.68 -0.49 -27.79
N TYR A 3 -36.40 -0.15 -27.96
CA TYR A 3 -35.33 -1.10 -28.22
C TYR A 3 -34.80 -1.60 -26.87
N ALA A 4 -35.07 -2.87 -26.57
CA ALA A 4 -34.37 -3.62 -25.53
C ALA A 4 -33.10 -4.23 -26.15
N VAL A 5 -31.93 -3.81 -25.70
CA VAL A 5 -30.66 -4.48 -26.04
C VAL A 5 -30.33 -5.42 -24.89
N SER A 6 -30.56 -6.72 -25.08
CA SER A 6 -30.05 -7.74 -24.17
C SER A 6 -28.53 -7.84 -24.37
N ARG A 7 -27.75 -7.51 -23.34
CA ARG A 7 -26.33 -7.89 -23.29
C ARG A 7 -26.23 -9.18 -22.48
N ALA A 8 -25.99 -10.27 -23.18
CA ALA A 8 -25.63 -11.55 -22.56
C ALA A 8 -24.31 -11.38 -21.79
N ARG A 9 -24.27 -11.88 -20.54
CA ARG A 9 -23.03 -12.01 -19.75
C ARG A 9 -22.10 -13.02 -20.44
N PRO A 10 -20.82 -12.72 -20.68
CA PRO A 10 -19.87 -13.76 -21.06
C PRO A 10 -19.66 -14.70 -19.87
N ALA A 11 -19.54 -16.00 -20.14
CA ALA A 11 -19.22 -17.00 -19.14
C ALA A 11 -17.81 -16.77 -18.58
N ALA A 12 -17.65 -16.95 -17.27
CA ALA A 12 -16.37 -16.84 -16.59
C ALA A 12 -15.36 -17.86 -17.16
N ARG A 13 -14.27 -17.34 -17.75
CA ARG A 13 -13.13 -18.14 -18.23
C ARG A 13 -12.15 -18.30 -17.08
N VAL A 14 -11.72 -19.54 -16.84
CA VAL A 14 -10.69 -19.87 -15.84
C VAL A 14 -9.33 -19.65 -16.50
N TRP A 15 -8.50 -18.81 -15.88
CA TRP A 15 -7.16 -18.45 -16.36
C TRP A 15 -6.16 -19.58 -16.05
N GLY A 16 -5.37 -19.99 -17.04
CA GLY A 16 -4.30 -20.99 -16.91
C GLY A 16 -2.92 -20.43 -17.26
N GLU A 17 -1.87 -21.23 -17.08
CA GLU A 17 -0.46 -20.85 -17.32
C GLU A 17 -0.18 -20.36 -18.76
N ASP A 18 -1.01 -20.76 -19.74
CA ASP A 18 -0.93 -20.29 -21.13
C ASP A 18 -1.46 -18.84 -21.30
N ASP A 19 -2.36 -18.38 -20.42
CA ASP A 19 -2.89 -17.03 -20.45
C ASP A 19 -1.89 -16.00 -19.90
N ASP A 20 -0.95 -16.41 -19.04
CA ASP A 20 0.18 -15.56 -18.61
C ASP A 20 1.11 -15.24 -19.79
N ALA A 21 1.35 -16.22 -20.67
CA ALA A 21 2.15 -16.04 -21.89
C ALA A 21 1.40 -15.28 -23.00
N GLU A 22 0.07 -15.27 -22.99
CA GLU A 22 -0.76 -14.45 -23.88
C GLU A 22 -0.89 -13.02 -23.35
N ALA A 23 -1.02 -12.83 -22.04
CA ALA A 23 -0.98 -11.53 -21.37
C ALA A 23 0.39 -10.86 -21.51
N GLU A 24 1.48 -11.61 -21.43
CA GLU A 24 2.85 -11.11 -21.64
C GLU A 24 3.07 -10.71 -23.12
N ARG A 25 2.45 -11.43 -24.07
CA ARG A 25 2.43 -11.04 -25.49
C ARG A 25 1.57 -9.82 -25.76
N VAL A 26 0.43 -9.67 -25.10
CA VAL A 26 -0.42 -8.46 -25.19
C VAL A 26 0.28 -7.27 -24.54
N ALA A 27 0.98 -7.45 -23.42
CA ALA A 27 1.81 -6.44 -22.78
C ALA A 27 2.99 -6.01 -23.68
N GLN A 28 3.64 -6.95 -24.37
CA GLN A 28 4.68 -6.65 -25.35
C GLN A 28 4.13 -5.95 -26.60
N THR A 29 2.96 -6.36 -27.08
CA THR A 29 2.29 -5.70 -28.23
C THR A 29 1.81 -4.28 -27.88
N GLN A 30 1.43 -4.03 -26.62
CA GLN A 30 1.11 -2.68 -26.13
C GLN A 30 2.38 -1.83 -25.84
N SER A 31 3.50 -2.46 -25.52
CA SER A 31 4.80 -1.78 -25.38
C SER A 31 5.32 -1.18 -26.69
N ASP A 32 4.90 -1.73 -27.83
CA ASP A 32 5.26 -1.21 -29.17
C ASP A 32 4.36 -0.06 -29.64
N GLY A 33 3.22 0.20 -28.98
CA GLY A 33 2.24 1.23 -29.36
C GLY A 33 2.06 2.39 -28.38
N GLY A 34 2.43 2.21 -27.12
CA GLY A 34 2.44 3.27 -26.11
C GLY A 34 3.86 3.76 -25.89
N ALA A 35 4.23 4.90 -26.47
CA ALA A 35 5.50 5.53 -26.17
C ALA A 35 5.63 5.70 -24.64
N ARG A 36 6.58 4.98 -24.03
CA ARG A 36 6.98 5.16 -22.63
C ARG A 36 7.12 6.66 -22.38
N ALA A 37 6.26 7.22 -21.51
CA ALA A 37 6.50 8.55 -21.02
C ALA A 37 7.81 8.50 -20.22
N ALA A 38 8.87 9.12 -20.75
CA ALA A 38 10.07 9.34 -19.97
C ALA A 38 9.66 10.11 -18.71
N PRO A 39 10.20 9.79 -17.52
CA PRO A 39 9.90 10.53 -16.31
C PRO A 39 10.09 12.03 -16.59
N GLY A 40 9.05 12.81 -16.33
CA GLY A 40 8.99 14.22 -16.69
C GLY A 40 10.18 14.99 -16.10
N PRO A 41 10.68 16.04 -16.77
CA PRO A 41 11.80 16.82 -16.27
C PRO A 41 11.36 17.61 -15.03
N SER A 42 11.68 17.08 -13.86
CA SER A 42 11.63 17.86 -12.62
C SER A 42 12.55 19.06 -12.70
N SER A 43 12.09 20.20 -12.18
CA SER A 43 12.99 21.31 -11.83
C SER A 43 13.78 21.03 -10.53
N ILE A 44 13.38 20.02 -9.76
CA ILE A 44 14.01 19.61 -8.50
C ILE A 44 14.74 18.29 -8.74
N LEU A 45 16.08 18.31 -8.65
CA LEU A 45 16.86 17.08 -8.72
C LEU A 45 16.39 16.13 -7.59
N PRO A 46 16.10 14.85 -7.89
CA PRO A 46 15.69 13.90 -6.87
C PRO A 46 16.79 13.79 -5.81
N ILE A 47 16.38 13.74 -4.54
CA ILE A 47 17.31 13.63 -3.42
C ILE A 47 18.02 12.27 -3.54
N ALA A 48 19.34 12.30 -3.72
CA ALA A 48 20.13 11.07 -3.78
C ALA A 48 20.23 10.44 -2.38
N HIS A 49 19.57 9.31 -2.18
CA HIS A 49 19.66 8.52 -0.94
C HIS A 49 20.72 7.42 -1.07
N ARG A 50 21.31 7.04 0.06
CA ARG A 50 22.14 5.84 0.18
C ARG A 50 21.37 4.81 0.99
N PHE A 51 20.75 3.85 0.29
CA PHE A 51 19.88 2.85 0.92
C PHE A 51 20.65 1.75 1.66
N ASP A 52 21.90 1.50 1.26
CA ASP A 52 22.74 0.41 1.81
C ASP A 52 23.46 0.77 3.12
N LEU A 53 23.35 2.02 3.56
CA LEU A 53 24.04 2.51 4.75
C LEU A 53 23.04 2.95 5.82
N PRO A 54 23.29 2.64 7.10
CA PRO A 54 22.45 3.15 8.17
C PRO A 54 22.50 4.68 8.15
N PRO A 55 21.37 5.36 8.45
CA PRO A 55 21.33 6.80 8.46
C PRO A 55 22.32 7.35 9.50
N PRO A 56 23.01 8.48 9.20
CA PRO A 56 23.99 9.07 10.12
C PRO A 56 23.33 9.50 11.44
N GLN A 57 22.04 9.84 11.41
CA GLN A 57 21.22 10.11 12.59
C GLN A 57 20.04 9.13 12.62
N ARG A 58 20.09 8.18 13.56
CA ARG A 58 19.09 7.11 13.70
C ARG A 58 17.81 7.55 14.39
N PHE A 59 17.91 8.51 15.31
CA PHE A 59 16.77 9.01 16.07
C PHE A 59 16.76 10.54 16.04
N LYS A 60 15.56 11.10 15.83
CA LYS A 60 15.31 12.53 15.94
C LYS A 60 14.16 12.72 16.93
N VAL A 61 14.40 13.56 17.93
CA VAL A 61 13.39 13.92 18.93
C VAL A 61 13.05 15.38 18.71
N TYR A 62 11.78 15.63 18.38
CA TYR A 62 11.26 16.97 18.22
C TYR A 62 10.42 17.33 19.45
N THR A 63 10.78 18.43 20.12
CA THR A 63 10.09 18.90 21.31
C THR A 63 9.63 20.34 21.10
N HIS A 64 8.37 20.63 21.41
CA HIS A 64 7.83 21.98 21.34
C HIS A 64 6.75 22.15 22.44
N SER A 65 6.68 23.33 23.04
CA SER A 65 5.80 23.60 24.19
C SER A 65 4.31 23.47 23.89
N LEU A 66 3.92 23.64 22.62
CA LEU A 66 2.56 23.49 22.14
C LEU A 66 2.16 22.03 21.80
N LEU A 67 3.08 21.06 21.91
CA LEU A 67 2.75 19.66 21.63
C LEU A 67 1.94 19.07 22.80
N THR A 68 0.68 18.77 22.53
CA THR A 68 -0.24 18.15 23.49
C THR A 68 -0.28 16.63 23.38
N ARG A 69 0.30 16.07 22.31
CA ARG A 69 0.32 14.64 21.99
C ARG A 69 1.74 14.19 21.69
N MET A 70 1.99 12.91 21.92
CA MET A 70 3.25 12.26 21.56
C MET A 70 3.04 11.38 20.33
N SER A 71 3.99 11.43 19.41
CA SER A 71 4.05 10.56 18.23
C SER A 71 5.43 9.93 18.13
N VAL A 72 5.44 8.63 17.83
CA VAL A 72 6.65 7.85 17.55
C VAL A 72 6.48 7.28 16.15
N ASN A 73 7.42 7.58 15.26
CA ASN A 73 7.38 7.12 13.88
C ASN A 73 8.65 6.32 13.59
N PHE A 74 8.49 5.10 13.11
CA PHE A 74 9.56 4.34 12.49
C PHE A 74 9.44 4.48 11.00
N THR A 75 10.55 4.77 10.33
CA THR A 75 10.56 5.05 8.91
C THR A 75 11.74 4.37 8.24
N GLN A 76 11.47 3.66 7.16
CA GLN A 76 12.46 3.08 6.26
C GLN A 76 12.32 3.75 4.90
N LYS A 77 13.43 4.29 4.38
CA LYS A 77 13.50 4.77 3.00
C LYS A 77 13.91 3.61 2.10
N ARG A 78 13.19 3.45 1.00
CA ARG A 78 13.42 2.43 -0.02
C ARG A 78 13.58 3.09 -1.40
N PRO A 79 14.29 2.46 -2.35
CA PRO A 79 14.42 2.96 -3.71
C PRO A 79 13.08 3.25 -4.36
N ILE A 80 12.95 4.38 -5.06
CA ILE A 80 11.72 4.74 -5.78
C ILE A 80 11.36 3.74 -6.88
N SER A 81 12.36 3.02 -7.41
CA SER A 81 12.17 1.94 -8.39
C SER A 81 11.31 0.80 -7.88
N GLU A 82 11.17 0.64 -6.56
CA GLU A 82 10.35 -0.41 -5.94
C GLU A 82 8.85 -0.04 -5.89
N ALA A 83 8.49 1.22 -6.14
CA ALA A 83 7.09 1.66 -6.30
C ALA A 83 6.65 1.72 -7.77
N VAL A 84 7.52 1.36 -8.71
CA VAL A 84 7.17 1.35 -10.13
C VAL A 84 6.33 0.11 -10.41
N SER A 85 5.05 0.32 -10.67
CA SER A 85 4.07 -0.72 -10.97
C SER A 85 3.80 -0.74 -12.47
N THR A 86 4.33 -1.72 -13.20
CA THR A 86 4.18 -1.78 -14.68
C THR A 86 3.58 -3.08 -15.18
N THR A 87 3.68 -4.13 -14.36
CA THR A 87 3.17 -5.46 -14.69
C THR A 87 1.97 -5.81 -13.82
N CYS A 88 1.18 -6.81 -14.23
CA CYS A 88 0.13 -7.37 -13.38
C CYS A 88 0.68 -7.97 -12.09
N GLY A 89 1.93 -8.45 -12.10
CA GLY A 89 2.63 -8.93 -10.91
C GLY A 89 2.90 -7.82 -9.90
N ASP A 90 3.35 -6.65 -10.37
CA ASP A 90 3.60 -5.48 -9.52
C ASP A 90 2.29 -4.96 -8.91
N PHE A 91 1.25 -4.83 -9.74
CA PHE A 91 -0.08 -4.45 -9.27
C PHE A 91 -0.61 -5.42 -8.21
N ARG A 92 -0.41 -6.73 -8.41
CA ARG A 92 -0.80 -7.74 -7.42
C ARG A 92 -0.04 -7.57 -6.11
N ALA A 93 1.25 -7.22 -6.15
CA ALA A 93 2.04 -6.97 -4.94
C ALA A 93 1.54 -5.72 -4.20
N GLU A 94 1.20 -4.66 -4.92
CA GLU A 94 0.60 -3.43 -4.37
C GLU A 94 -0.75 -3.71 -3.68
N VAL A 95 -1.62 -4.50 -4.34
CA VAL A 95 -2.89 -4.95 -3.74
C VAL A 95 -2.66 -5.75 -2.46
N VAL A 96 -1.64 -6.62 -2.43
CA VAL A 96 -1.29 -7.38 -1.22
C VAL A 96 -0.84 -6.43 -0.10
N ASP A 97 -0.05 -5.41 -0.39
CA ASP A 97 0.40 -4.42 0.60
C ASP A 97 -0.76 -3.59 1.15
N GLY A 98 -1.71 -3.18 0.29
CA GLY A 98 -2.94 -2.50 0.68
C GLY A 98 -3.83 -3.36 1.58
N LEU A 99 -3.99 -4.65 1.24
CA LEU A 99 -4.73 -5.61 2.06
C LEU A 99 -4.07 -5.81 3.43
N LEU A 100 -2.75 -6.00 3.48
CA LEU A 100 -1.99 -6.16 4.73
C LEU A 100 -2.12 -4.93 5.62
N SER A 101 -2.00 -3.73 5.05
CA SER A 101 -2.18 -2.46 5.77
C SER A 101 -3.60 -2.35 6.35
N SER A 102 -4.62 -2.66 5.54
CA SER A 102 -6.02 -2.66 6.00
C SER A 102 -6.30 -3.70 7.10
N ILE A 103 -5.71 -4.90 7.00
CA ILE A 103 -5.84 -5.94 8.03
C ILE A 103 -5.18 -5.46 9.33
N PHE A 104 -3.97 -4.90 9.24
CA PHE A 104 -3.25 -4.35 10.38
C PHE A 104 -4.09 -3.27 11.08
N ASP A 105 -4.61 -2.31 10.33
CA ASP A 105 -5.46 -1.24 10.85
C ASP A 105 -6.75 -1.77 11.51
N ASN A 106 -7.36 -2.81 10.93
CA ASN A 106 -8.54 -3.46 11.51
C ASN A 106 -8.23 -4.17 12.84
N ARG A 107 -7.06 -4.81 12.95
CA ARG A 107 -6.61 -5.45 14.20
C ARG A 107 -6.35 -4.41 15.28
N ILE A 108 -5.66 -3.32 14.94
CA ILE A 108 -5.43 -2.18 15.84
C ILE A 108 -6.76 -1.56 16.28
N SER A 109 -7.67 -1.31 15.34
CA SER A 109 -8.99 -0.74 15.62
C SER A 109 -9.85 -1.63 16.52
N SER A 110 -9.68 -2.95 16.43
CA SER A 110 -10.37 -3.89 17.32
C SER A 110 -9.81 -3.82 18.74
N ARG A 111 -8.48 -3.81 18.90
CA ARG A 111 -7.82 -3.60 20.20
C ARG A 111 -8.20 -2.26 20.84
N TYR A 112 -8.32 -1.20 20.04
CA TYR A 112 -8.76 0.12 20.54
C TYR A 112 -10.18 0.05 21.11
N ARG A 113 -11.12 -0.57 20.38
CA ARG A 113 -12.53 -0.69 20.79
C ARG A 113 -12.76 -1.62 21.98
N GLU A 114 -11.95 -2.65 22.12
CA GLU A 114 -12.02 -3.60 23.23
C GLU A 114 -11.45 -3.03 24.54
N SER A 115 -10.68 -1.94 24.47
CA SER A 115 -10.09 -1.30 25.64
C SER A 115 -10.99 -0.21 26.21
N SER A 116 -11.20 -0.23 27.53
CA SER A 116 -11.87 0.86 28.25
C SER A 116 -10.97 2.10 28.42
N ASP A 117 -9.65 1.93 28.30
CA ASP A 117 -8.64 2.99 28.45
C ASP A 117 -7.45 2.73 27.51
N PRO A 118 -7.61 3.00 26.20
CA PRO A 118 -6.61 2.64 25.19
C PRO A 118 -5.31 3.43 25.36
N ALA A 119 -4.17 2.72 25.29
CA ALA A 119 -2.84 3.32 25.45
C ALA A 119 -2.38 4.20 24.28
N PHE A 120 -3.04 4.07 23.14
CA PHE A 120 -2.74 4.79 21.90
C PHE A 120 -3.98 5.52 21.41
N LEU A 121 -3.76 6.55 20.59
CA LEU A 121 -4.79 7.28 19.86
C LEU A 121 -4.87 6.82 18.40
N SER A 122 -3.73 6.46 17.81
CA SER A 122 -3.64 5.96 16.44
C SER A 122 -2.40 5.08 16.30
N ILE A 123 -2.53 3.96 15.59
CA ILE A 123 -1.39 3.19 15.10
C ILE A 123 -1.70 2.88 13.63
N SER A 124 -0.78 3.20 12.73
CA SER A 124 -0.93 2.92 11.30
C SER A 124 0.38 2.46 10.69
N LEU A 125 0.27 1.54 9.74
CA LEU A 125 1.39 0.98 8.99
C LEU A 125 1.09 1.15 7.50
N GLY A 126 2.05 1.68 6.75
CA GLY A 126 1.85 1.86 5.31
C GLY A 126 3.11 2.29 4.58
N GLU A 127 2.99 2.35 3.26
CA GLU A 127 4.01 2.87 2.35
C GLU A 127 3.46 4.09 1.63
N SER A 128 4.36 5.04 1.33
CA SER A 128 4.05 6.19 0.50
C SER A 128 5.23 6.44 -0.42
N ALA A 129 4.98 6.43 -1.72
CA ALA A 129 5.97 6.85 -2.72
C ALA A 129 5.97 8.36 -2.82
N SER A 130 7.15 8.98 -2.79
CA SER A 130 7.29 10.42 -3.04
C SER A 130 8.30 10.64 -4.15
N ALA A 131 7.81 11.09 -5.30
CA ALA A 131 8.64 11.49 -6.43
C ALA A 131 9.55 12.68 -6.06
N ALA A 132 9.01 13.64 -5.31
CA ALA A 132 9.76 14.80 -4.84
C ALA A 132 10.91 14.41 -3.89
N GLU A 133 10.70 13.44 -3.01
CA GLU A 133 11.78 12.92 -2.16
C GLU A 133 12.67 11.90 -2.88
N GLY A 134 12.26 11.35 -4.02
CA GLY A 134 13.00 10.33 -4.77
C GLY A 134 13.10 8.99 -4.03
N CYS A 135 12.14 8.67 -3.15
CA CYS A 135 12.12 7.40 -2.42
C CYS A 135 10.70 6.94 -2.07
N VAL A 136 10.56 5.65 -1.79
CA VAL A 136 9.40 5.09 -1.09
C VAL A 136 9.67 5.13 0.39
N MET A 137 8.69 5.58 1.17
CA MET A 137 8.78 5.69 2.60
C MET A 137 7.81 4.72 3.25
N ARG A 138 8.35 3.65 3.83
CA ARG A 138 7.60 2.72 4.67
C ARG A 138 7.61 3.22 6.10
N SER A 139 6.44 3.37 6.72
CA SER A 139 6.34 3.93 8.06
C SER A 139 5.38 3.19 8.97
N LEU A 140 5.77 3.04 10.24
CA LEU A 140 4.88 2.69 11.36
C LEU A 140 4.73 3.93 12.23
N ASN A 141 3.52 4.48 12.29
CA ASN A 141 3.20 5.70 13.02
C ASN A 141 2.39 5.36 14.26
N VAL A 142 2.83 5.81 15.43
CA VAL A 142 2.18 5.58 16.72
C VAL A 142 1.88 6.92 17.38
N GLY A 143 0.60 7.26 17.53
CA GLY A 143 0.12 8.44 18.24
C GLY A 143 -0.45 8.06 19.60
N CYS A 144 -0.12 8.83 20.65
CA CYS A 144 -0.56 8.57 22.02
C CYS A 144 -0.57 9.84 22.88
N LEU A 145 -1.12 9.70 24.10
CA LEU A 145 -1.01 10.73 25.12
C LEU A 145 0.39 10.73 25.75
N PRO A 146 0.88 11.88 26.25
CA PRO A 146 2.16 11.95 26.96
C PRO A 146 2.20 10.92 28.12
N GLY A 147 3.34 10.23 28.25
CA GLY A 147 3.55 9.22 29.30
C GLY A 147 3.09 7.80 28.97
N ARG A 148 2.24 7.59 27.94
CA ARG A 148 1.75 6.26 27.53
C ARG A 148 2.44 5.67 26.30
N TRP A 149 3.47 6.36 25.79
CA TRP A 149 4.12 6.00 24.53
C TRP A 149 4.76 4.62 24.54
N ARG A 150 5.26 4.14 25.68
CA ARG A 150 5.86 2.80 25.78
C ARG A 150 4.81 1.73 25.54
N ASP A 151 3.65 1.85 26.19
CA ASP A 151 2.55 0.90 26.05
C ASP A 151 1.99 0.93 24.62
N ALA A 152 1.79 2.14 24.07
CA ALA A 152 1.36 2.32 22.68
C ALA A 152 2.33 1.68 21.68
N LEU A 153 3.64 1.86 21.91
CA LEU A 153 4.69 1.30 21.07
C LEU A 153 4.74 -0.23 21.18
N SER A 154 4.64 -0.77 22.39
CA SER A 154 4.58 -2.22 22.61
C SER A 154 3.41 -2.83 21.85
N ILE A 155 2.21 -2.23 21.89
CA ILE A 155 1.05 -2.71 21.14
C ILE A 155 1.32 -2.71 19.63
N ALA A 156 1.91 -1.64 19.09
CA ALA A 156 2.22 -1.53 17.68
C ALA A 156 3.23 -2.59 17.22
N VAL A 157 4.32 -2.75 17.98
CA VAL A 157 5.38 -3.73 17.68
C VAL A 157 4.86 -5.16 17.85
N GLU A 158 4.13 -5.45 18.91
CA GLU A 158 3.52 -6.76 19.15
C GLU A 158 2.59 -7.16 17.99
N GLU A 159 1.76 -6.25 17.49
CA GLU A 159 0.86 -6.57 16.38
C GLU A 159 1.64 -6.77 15.07
N ALA A 160 2.67 -5.97 14.80
CA ALA A 160 3.53 -6.17 13.63
C ALA A 160 4.25 -7.53 13.70
N VAL A 161 4.80 -7.90 14.85
CA VAL A 161 5.45 -9.20 15.07
C VAL A 161 4.43 -10.34 14.96
N ARG A 162 3.21 -10.15 15.47
CA ARG A 162 2.14 -11.14 15.34
C ARG A 162 1.76 -11.36 13.87
N MET A 163 1.63 -10.29 13.10
CA MET A 163 1.33 -10.36 11.67
C MET A 163 2.47 -11.02 10.88
N GLN A 164 3.72 -10.69 11.18
CA GLN A 164 4.89 -11.34 10.59
C GLN A 164 4.95 -12.84 10.87
N ARG A 165 4.72 -13.24 12.14
CA ARG A 165 4.92 -14.63 12.58
C ARG A 165 3.76 -15.56 12.22
N PHE A 166 2.53 -15.06 12.32
CA PHE A 166 1.32 -15.88 12.14
C PHE A 166 0.55 -15.55 10.87
N GLY A 167 0.98 -14.53 10.12
CA GLY A 167 0.30 -14.09 8.91
C GLY A 167 -1.11 -13.57 9.17
N VAL A 168 -2.01 -13.90 8.26
CA VAL A 168 -3.38 -13.40 8.18
C VAL A 168 -4.38 -14.54 8.28
N GLY A 169 -5.40 -14.39 9.13
CA GLY A 169 -6.50 -15.33 9.25
C GLY A 169 -7.41 -15.33 8.02
N ARG A 170 -8.05 -16.46 7.73
CA ARG A 170 -8.89 -16.62 6.53
C ARG A 170 -10.05 -15.62 6.49
N GLU A 171 -10.72 -15.42 7.62
CA GLU A 171 -11.82 -14.46 7.73
C GLU A 171 -11.35 -13.01 7.65
N GLU A 172 -10.14 -12.71 8.16
CA GLU A 172 -9.54 -11.37 8.04
C GLU A 172 -9.27 -11.04 6.58
N LEU A 173 -8.67 -11.99 5.83
CA LEU A 173 -8.42 -11.86 4.41
C LEU A 173 -9.73 -11.69 3.63
N ARG A 174 -10.72 -12.56 3.91
CA ARG A 174 -12.03 -12.49 3.24
C ARG A 174 -12.70 -11.13 3.45
N LEU A 175 -12.65 -10.59 4.68
CA LEU A 175 -13.19 -9.27 5.01
C LEU A 175 -12.42 -8.13 4.34
N ALA A 176 -11.09 -8.22 4.31
CA ALA A 176 -10.23 -7.23 3.69
C ALA A 176 -10.47 -7.14 2.18
N ILE A 177 -10.56 -8.29 1.49
CA ILE A 177 -10.90 -8.38 0.06
C ILE A 177 -12.28 -7.77 -0.20
N ALA A 178 -13.29 -8.14 0.59
CA ALA A 178 -14.64 -7.61 0.42
C ALA A 178 -14.70 -6.10 0.60
N THR A 179 -13.96 -5.57 1.59
CA THR A 179 -13.86 -4.13 1.86
C THR A 179 -13.14 -3.39 0.72
N HIS A 180 -12.01 -3.92 0.24
CA HIS A 180 -11.28 -3.33 -0.89
C HIS A 180 -12.10 -3.31 -2.18
N LEU A 181 -12.73 -4.43 -2.54
CA LEU A 181 -13.58 -4.50 -3.73
C LEU A 181 -14.79 -3.57 -3.63
N LYS A 182 -15.35 -3.42 -2.44
CA LYS A 182 -16.43 -2.46 -2.23
C LYS A 182 -15.94 -1.03 -2.44
N GLY A 183 -14.79 -0.66 -1.85
CA GLY A 183 -14.17 0.66 -2.04
C GLY A 183 -13.94 0.98 -3.52
N ALA A 184 -13.30 0.07 -4.25
CA ALA A 184 -13.05 0.24 -5.69
C ALA A 184 -14.34 0.39 -6.53
N ARG A 185 -15.42 -0.32 -6.17
CA ARG A 185 -16.73 -0.13 -6.83
C ARG A 185 -17.35 1.22 -6.52
N ASP A 186 -17.27 1.65 -5.28
CA ASP A 186 -17.79 2.95 -4.84
C ASP A 186 -17.01 4.08 -5.54
N GLU A 187 -15.69 3.95 -5.68
CA GLU A 187 -14.81 4.87 -6.41
C GLU A 187 -15.10 4.89 -7.91
N ALA A 188 -15.23 3.72 -8.56
CA ALA A 188 -15.61 3.64 -9.97
C ALA A 188 -16.97 4.29 -10.24
N GLY A 189 -17.94 4.10 -9.34
CA GLY A 189 -19.25 4.76 -9.41
C GLY A 189 -19.22 6.27 -9.20
N GLN A 190 -18.14 6.81 -8.63
CA GLN A 190 -17.93 8.24 -8.36
C GLN A 190 -16.92 8.89 -9.31
N SER A 191 -16.44 8.16 -10.33
CA SER A 191 -15.42 8.64 -11.28
C SER A 191 -15.73 10.00 -11.92
N GLU A 192 -16.99 10.27 -12.27
CA GLU A 192 -17.42 11.56 -12.84
C GLU A 192 -17.44 12.73 -11.84
N SER A 193 -17.37 12.43 -10.54
CA SER A 193 -17.39 13.44 -9.46
C SER A 193 -16.01 13.80 -8.92
N VAL A 194 -14.96 13.16 -9.42
CA VAL A 194 -13.57 13.44 -9.02
C VAL A 194 -13.17 14.83 -9.51
N THR A 195 -12.54 15.61 -8.64
CA THR A 195 -12.10 16.97 -8.96
C THR A 195 -10.89 16.93 -9.91
N CYS A 196 -10.73 17.98 -10.73
CA CYS A 196 -9.58 18.08 -11.63
C CYS A 196 -8.25 18.08 -10.88
N ASP A 197 -8.17 18.70 -9.70
CA ASP A 197 -6.95 18.76 -8.90
C ASP A 197 -6.47 17.35 -8.52
N THR A 198 -7.39 16.48 -8.06
CA THR A 198 -7.06 15.08 -7.72
C THR A 198 -6.60 14.29 -8.94
N LEU A 199 -7.26 14.45 -10.10
CA LEU A 199 -6.85 13.76 -11.33
C LEU A 199 -5.47 14.22 -11.82
N ILE A 200 -5.14 15.50 -11.65
CA ILE A 200 -3.82 16.04 -12.01
C ILE A 200 -2.75 15.47 -11.09
N ASP A 201 -3.01 15.38 -9.78
CA ASP A 201 -2.07 14.81 -8.82
C ASP A 201 -1.80 13.32 -9.13
N GLU A 202 -2.85 12.54 -9.40
CA GLU A 202 -2.72 11.11 -9.76
C GLU A 202 -1.95 10.92 -11.07
N LEU A 203 -2.27 11.71 -12.09
CA LEU A 203 -1.55 11.66 -13.38
C LEU A 203 -0.09 12.08 -13.21
N HIS A 204 0.16 13.12 -12.41
CA HIS A 204 1.50 13.59 -12.11
C HIS A 204 2.32 12.48 -11.43
N ASP A 205 1.79 11.85 -10.39
CA ASP A 205 2.47 10.77 -9.68
C ASP A 205 2.73 9.56 -10.60
N ALA A 206 1.75 9.17 -11.42
CA ALA A 206 1.92 8.10 -12.41
C ALA A 206 3.02 8.45 -13.44
N MET A 207 3.02 9.66 -13.99
CA MET A 207 4.03 10.13 -14.94
C MET A 207 5.43 10.16 -14.32
N TRP A 208 5.53 10.50 -13.05
CA TRP A 208 6.79 10.58 -12.33
C TRP A 208 7.40 9.22 -12.02
N LEU A 209 6.55 8.28 -11.61
CA LEU A 209 6.96 6.90 -11.37
C LEU A 209 7.14 6.12 -12.68
N GLY A 210 6.57 6.60 -13.79
CA GLY A 210 6.53 5.86 -15.05
C GLY A 210 5.51 4.71 -15.01
N CYS A 211 4.51 4.82 -14.13
CA CYS A 211 3.41 3.87 -14.00
C CYS A 211 2.33 4.17 -15.06
N PRO A 212 1.64 3.15 -15.59
CA PRO A 212 0.44 3.36 -16.38
C PRO A 212 -0.66 3.99 -15.51
N SER A 213 -1.35 4.99 -16.05
CA SER A 213 -2.58 5.52 -15.47
C SER A 213 -3.76 4.68 -15.95
N TYR A 214 -4.61 4.24 -15.03
CA TYR A 214 -5.82 3.49 -15.33
C TYR A 214 -7.07 4.34 -15.11
N ASP A 215 -8.11 4.09 -15.90
CA ASP A 215 -9.46 4.54 -15.51
C ASP A 215 -9.97 3.71 -14.32
N ARG A 216 -10.86 4.28 -13.51
CA ARG A 216 -11.37 3.62 -12.29
C ARG A 216 -12.12 2.32 -12.58
N TYR A 217 -12.78 2.21 -13.72
CA TYR A 217 -13.41 0.95 -14.12
C TYR A 217 -12.37 -0.10 -14.51
N GLN A 218 -11.27 0.29 -15.15
CA GLN A 218 -10.16 -0.61 -15.48
C GLN A 218 -9.46 -1.10 -14.23
N GLU A 219 -9.20 -0.21 -13.27
CA GLU A 219 -8.63 -0.54 -11.97
C GLU A 219 -9.54 -1.55 -11.23
N LEU A 220 -10.86 -1.33 -11.22
CA LEU A 220 -11.82 -2.27 -10.66
C LEU A 220 -11.77 -3.64 -11.35
N GLU A 221 -11.73 -3.70 -12.69
CA GLU A 221 -11.63 -4.95 -13.44
C GLU A 221 -10.34 -5.71 -13.10
N MET A 222 -9.21 -4.99 -12.99
CA MET A 222 -7.92 -5.56 -12.59
C MET A 222 -7.97 -6.10 -11.15
N LEU A 223 -8.60 -5.39 -10.22
CA LEU A 223 -8.80 -5.85 -8.85
C LEU A 223 -9.68 -7.10 -8.81
N GLU A 224 -10.80 -7.11 -9.52
CA GLU A 224 -11.70 -8.27 -9.59
C GLU A 224 -11.02 -9.50 -10.18
N ALA A 225 -10.08 -9.32 -11.11
CA ALA A 225 -9.26 -10.39 -11.67
C ALA A 225 -8.13 -10.85 -10.72
N ALA A 226 -7.49 -9.92 -10.00
CA ALA A 226 -6.37 -10.24 -9.12
C ALA A 226 -6.79 -10.91 -7.81
N MET A 227 -7.87 -10.44 -7.18
CA MET A 227 -8.29 -10.88 -5.83
C MET A 227 -8.47 -12.40 -5.67
N PRO A 228 -9.07 -13.15 -6.62
CA PRO A 228 -9.21 -14.61 -6.52
C PRO A 228 -7.89 -15.38 -6.52
N THR A 229 -6.83 -14.78 -7.08
CA THR A 229 -5.51 -15.41 -7.14
C THR A 229 -4.74 -15.28 -5.82
N LEU A 230 -5.18 -14.42 -4.90
CA LEU A 230 -4.47 -14.14 -3.65
C LEU A 230 -4.63 -15.29 -2.66
N THR A 231 -3.51 -15.79 -2.15
CA THR A 231 -3.48 -16.87 -1.15
C THR A 231 -2.96 -16.36 0.19
N GLN A 232 -3.32 -17.05 1.28
CA GLN A 232 -2.84 -16.70 2.63
C GLN A 232 -1.31 -16.80 2.73
N ASP A 233 -0.70 -17.75 2.01
CA ASP A 233 0.75 -17.97 2.04
C ASP A 233 1.50 -16.79 1.38
N MET A 234 0.95 -16.23 0.29
CA MET A 234 1.51 -15.04 -0.33
C MET A 234 1.47 -13.83 0.60
N LEU A 235 0.33 -13.63 1.28
CA LEU A 235 0.19 -12.55 2.27
C LEU A 235 1.12 -12.77 3.46
N ALA A 236 1.31 -14.01 3.91
CA ALA A 236 2.21 -14.32 5.01
C ALA A 236 3.67 -14.03 4.64
N LEU A 237 4.11 -14.41 3.43
CA LEU A 237 5.44 -14.09 2.93
C LEU A 237 5.62 -12.56 2.83
N ARG A 238 4.67 -11.85 2.23
CA ARG A 238 4.74 -10.39 2.11
C ARG A 238 4.67 -9.68 3.46
N ALA A 239 3.89 -10.17 4.41
CA ALA A 239 3.85 -9.65 5.78
C ALA A 239 5.21 -9.77 6.48
N GLN A 240 5.98 -10.83 6.20
CA GLN A 240 7.33 -10.96 6.75
C GLN A 240 8.24 -9.85 6.24
N GLU A 241 8.22 -9.58 4.93
CA GLU A 241 9.00 -8.50 4.33
C GLU A 241 8.55 -7.11 4.81
N LEU A 242 7.23 -6.90 4.92
CA LEU A 242 6.64 -5.63 5.29
C LEU A 242 6.96 -5.26 6.74
N CYS A 243 6.91 -6.22 7.66
CA CYS A 243 7.17 -5.98 9.08
C CYS A 243 8.64 -6.08 9.50
N GLN A 244 9.52 -6.61 8.64
CA GLN A 244 10.93 -6.85 8.99
C GLN A 244 11.65 -5.59 9.47
N PHE A 245 11.40 -4.44 8.86
CA PHE A 245 12.09 -3.18 9.23
C PHE A 245 11.81 -2.77 10.69
N ILE A 246 10.66 -3.15 11.25
CA ILE A 246 10.32 -2.84 12.66
C ILE A 246 11.22 -3.63 13.59
N LEU A 247 11.50 -4.90 13.26
CA LEU A 247 12.44 -5.73 13.99
C LEU A 247 13.88 -5.24 13.86
N ASP A 248 14.27 -4.81 12.66
CA ASP A 248 15.61 -4.29 12.43
C ASP A 248 15.86 -3.04 13.30
N VAL A 249 14.87 -2.14 13.38
CA VAL A 249 14.95 -0.98 14.29
C VAL A 249 14.98 -1.40 15.76
N ALA A 250 14.20 -2.40 16.17
CA ALA A 250 14.22 -2.91 17.54
C ALA A 250 15.58 -3.53 17.91
N SER A 251 16.24 -4.21 16.96
CA SER A 251 17.56 -4.79 17.15
C SER A 251 18.64 -3.72 17.39
N TRP A 252 18.50 -2.54 16.78
CA TRP A 252 19.43 -1.43 16.96
C TRP A 252 19.35 -0.77 18.33
N ALA A 253 18.23 -0.90 19.04
CA ALA A 253 18.11 -0.41 20.41
C ALA A 253 18.85 -1.30 21.42
N SER A 254 19.26 -2.51 21.01
CA SER A 254 19.89 -3.53 21.85
C SER A 254 21.42 -3.60 21.68
N ALA A 255 22.00 -2.80 20.77
CA ALA A 255 23.42 -2.73 20.43
C ALA A 255 24.00 -1.35 20.77
#